data_AF-A0A5E4JMV3-F1
#
_entry.id   AF-A0A5E4JMV3-F1
#
_cell.length_a   1.000
_cell.length_b   1.000
_cell.length_c   1.000
_cell.angle_alpha   90.00
_cell.angle_beta   90.00
_cell.angle_gamma   90.00
#
_symmetry.space_group_name_H-M   'P 1'
#
loop_
_entity.id
_entity.type
_entity.pdbx_description
1 polymer ?
#
loop_
_entity_poly.entity_id
_entity_poly.type
_entity_poly.pdbx_seq_one_letter_code
_entity_poly.pdbx_strand_id
1 'polypeptide(L)'
;MTEDEKKADEQKENEKDNIIFVGIKPFMNYVTGVVMQFKNKGQKEVVVSARGKFTSKAIDIAEVARRTFLKEENIKVRDIKISSEQFENKEGKRIFVSSIEIYLVKE
;
A
#
# COMPACT_ATOMS: atom_id res chain seq x y z
N MET A 1 2.98 5.69 -30.94
CA MET A 1 3.35 5.75 -29.52
C MET A 1 4.83 6.01 -29.44
N THR A 2 5.22 7.13 -28.85
CA THR A 2 6.64 7.51 -28.66
C THR A 2 7.29 6.63 -27.59
N GLU A 3 8.62 6.57 -27.54
CA GLU A 3 9.34 5.80 -26.52
C GLU A 3 9.06 6.30 -25.09
N ASP A 4 8.73 7.58 -24.94
CA ASP A 4 8.36 8.20 -23.66
C ASP A 4 6.96 7.79 -23.19
N GLU A 5 6.02 7.61 -24.12
CA GLU A 5 4.67 7.10 -23.81
C GLU A 5 4.71 5.63 -23.36
N LYS A 6 5.58 4.81 -23.94
CA LYS A 6 5.76 3.41 -23.53
C LYS A 6 6.36 3.28 -22.13
N LYS A 7 7.39 4.09 -21.81
CA LYS A 7 7.99 4.11 -20.46
C LYS A 7 7.01 4.57 -19.38
N ALA A 8 6.18 5.55 -19.68
CA ALA A 8 5.17 6.05 -18.73
C ALA A 8 4.06 5.03 -18.45
N ASP A 9 3.68 4.21 -19.44
CA ASP A 9 2.66 3.17 -19.28
C ASP A 9 3.20 1.95 -18.52
N GLU A 10 4.43 1.51 -18.83
CA GLU A 10 5.13 0.44 -18.10
C GLU A 10 5.41 0.81 -16.63
N GLN A 11 5.68 2.09 -16.34
CA GLN A 11 5.82 2.58 -14.97
C GLN A 11 4.49 2.58 -14.21
N LYS A 12 3.39 3.01 -14.84
CA LYS A 12 2.04 3.01 -14.24
C LYS A 12 1.49 1.60 -13.99
N GLU A 13 1.84 0.63 -14.83
CA GLU A 13 1.41 -0.75 -14.66
C GLU A 13 2.17 -1.44 -13.52
N ASN A 14 3.47 -1.17 -13.39
CA ASN A 14 4.28 -1.64 -12.26
C ASN A 14 3.87 -0.99 -10.92
N GLU A 15 3.49 0.30 -10.91
CA GLU A 15 2.97 0.99 -9.71
C GLU A 15 1.69 0.36 -9.16
N LYS A 16 0.85 -0.28 -10.00
CA LYS A 16 -0.35 -0.95 -9.49
C LYS A 16 -0.06 -2.30 -8.87
N ASP A 17 1.01 -2.96 -9.29
CA ASP A 17 1.26 -4.34 -8.90
C ASP A 17 2.01 -4.49 -7.57
N ASN A 18 2.44 -3.37 -6.94
CA ASN A 18 3.10 -3.36 -5.63
C ASN A 18 2.31 -2.68 -4.49
N ILE A 19 1.07 -2.24 -4.74
CA ILE A 19 0.22 -1.58 -3.74
C ILE A 19 -0.80 -2.56 -3.12
N ILE A 20 -0.91 -2.56 -1.79
CA ILE A 20 -1.91 -3.30 -1.01
C ILE A 20 -2.94 -2.32 -0.44
N PHE A 21 -4.15 -2.31 -1.02
CA PHE A 21 -5.27 -1.50 -0.54
C PHE A 21 -6.01 -2.17 0.62
N VAL A 22 -5.93 -1.58 1.82
CA VAL A 22 -6.54 -2.10 3.05
C VAL A 22 -7.99 -1.64 3.20
N GLY A 23 -8.85 -2.59 3.57
CA GLY A 23 -10.28 -2.36 3.77
C GLY A 23 -10.94 -3.44 4.63
N ILE A 24 -12.12 -3.90 4.21
CA ILE A 24 -12.99 -4.78 5.00
C ILE A 24 -12.55 -6.24 5.06
N LYS A 25 -11.59 -6.71 4.25
CA LYS A 25 -11.17 -8.12 4.27
C LYS A 25 -10.54 -8.48 5.63
N PRO A 26 -10.51 -9.76 6.03
CA PRO A 26 -9.81 -10.19 7.23
C PRO A 26 -8.38 -9.66 7.30
N PHE A 27 -7.91 -9.33 8.51
CA PHE A 27 -6.59 -8.72 8.74
C PHE A 27 -5.45 -9.51 8.07
N MET A 28 -5.42 -10.83 8.29
CA MET A 28 -4.36 -11.70 7.78
C MET A 28 -4.30 -11.75 6.24
N ASN A 29 -5.41 -11.51 5.54
CA ASN A 29 -5.38 -11.49 4.07
C ASN A 29 -4.45 -10.40 3.54
N TYR A 30 -4.38 -9.26 4.22
CA TYR A 30 -3.50 -8.17 3.85
C TYR A 30 -2.05 -8.45 4.24
N VAL A 31 -1.81 -9.00 5.43
CA VAL A 31 -0.47 -9.42 5.86
C VAL A 31 0.12 -10.43 4.88
N THR A 32 -0.65 -11.46 4.52
CA THR A 32 -0.25 -12.44 3.51
C THR A 32 0.04 -11.78 2.16
N GLY A 33 -0.79 -10.82 1.75
CA GLY A 33 -0.56 -10.02 0.54
C GLY A 33 0.80 -9.34 0.55
N VAL A 34 1.14 -8.60 1.61
CA VAL A 34 2.46 -7.94 1.75
C VAL A 34 3.60 -8.96 1.70
N VAL A 35 3.47 -10.09 2.40
CA VAL A 35 4.50 -11.15 2.43
C VAL A 35 4.71 -11.74 1.02
N MET A 36 3.63 -12.02 0.28
CA MET A 36 3.73 -12.57 -1.06
C MET A 36 4.41 -11.63 -2.05
N GLN A 37 4.21 -10.31 -1.92
CA GLN A 37 4.87 -9.33 -2.77
C GLN A 37 6.40 -9.39 -2.64
N PHE A 38 6.90 -9.48 -1.41
CA PHE A 38 8.35 -9.59 -1.17
C PHE A 38 8.89 -10.99 -1.50
N LYS A 39 8.26 -12.06 -1.01
CA LYS A 39 8.81 -13.42 -1.11
C LYS A 39 8.55 -14.11 -2.44
N ASN A 40 7.35 -13.98 -2.98
CA ASN A 40 6.94 -14.71 -4.19
C ASN A 40 7.15 -13.87 -5.45
N LYS A 41 6.84 -12.57 -5.40
CA LYS A 41 7.04 -11.67 -6.55
C LYS A 41 8.41 -10.99 -6.58
N GLY A 42 9.19 -11.07 -5.51
CA GLY A 42 10.52 -10.46 -5.45
C GLY A 42 10.51 -8.93 -5.51
N GLN A 43 9.40 -8.29 -5.13
CA GLN A 43 9.29 -6.83 -5.14
C GLN A 43 10.30 -6.21 -4.19
N LYS A 44 10.95 -5.12 -4.61
CA LYS A 44 11.86 -4.34 -3.75
C LYS A 44 11.11 -3.36 -2.87
N GLU A 45 9.90 -3.00 -3.26
CA GLU A 45 9.06 -2.02 -2.59
C GLU A 45 7.61 -2.48 -2.61
N VAL A 46 6.91 -2.32 -1.48
CA VAL A 46 5.49 -2.59 -1.33
C VAL A 46 4.86 -1.42 -0.59
N VAL A 47 3.74 -0.91 -1.11
CA VAL A 47 3.01 0.19 -0.48
C VAL A 47 1.77 -0.35 0.21
N VAL A 48 1.62 -0.12 1.51
CA VAL A 48 0.39 -0.43 2.24
C VAL A 48 -0.45 0.85 2.30
N SER A 49 -1.58 0.88 1.59
CA SER A 49 -2.41 2.07 1.43
C SER A 49 -3.79 1.86 2.04
N ALA A 50 -4.28 2.86 2.78
CA ALA A 50 -5.59 2.83 3.42
C ALA A 50 -6.20 4.22 3.57
N ARG A 51 -7.52 4.24 3.79
CA ARG A 51 -8.25 5.48 4.06
C ARG A 51 -9.29 5.32 5.16
N GLY A 52 -9.63 6.43 5.79
CA GLY A 52 -10.62 6.52 6.87
C GLY A 52 -10.28 5.59 8.04
N LYS A 53 -11.26 4.84 8.52
CA LYS A 53 -11.12 3.95 9.69
C LYS A 53 -10.11 2.80 9.52
N PHE A 54 -9.59 2.58 8.31
CA PHE A 54 -8.64 1.49 8.05
C PHE A 54 -7.17 1.91 8.19
N THR A 55 -6.88 3.18 8.50
CA THR A 55 -5.52 3.69 8.66
C THR A 55 -4.76 2.97 9.77
N SER A 56 -5.34 2.82 10.96
CA SER A 56 -4.75 2.03 12.06
C SER A 56 -4.47 0.59 11.64
N LYS A 57 -5.41 -0.01 10.90
CA LYS A 57 -5.26 -1.39 10.40
C LYS A 57 -4.08 -1.52 9.43
N ALA A 58 -3.85 -0.53 8.56
CA ALA A 58 -2.68 -0.53 7.67
C ALA A 58 -1.36 -0.44 8.41
N ILE A 59 -1.30 0.37 9.48
CA ILE A 59 -0.12 0.46 10.35
C ILE A 59 0.16 -0.91 10.98
N ASP A 60 -0.86 -1.55 11.55
CA ASP A 60 -0.73 -2.88 12.15
C ASP A 60 -0.30 -3.94 11.12
N ILE A 61 -0.86 -3.91 9.91
CA ILE A 61 -0.49 -4.82 8.82
C ILE A 61 0.98 -4.66 8.45
N ALA A 62 1.45 -3.41 8.27
CA ALA A 62 2.82 -3.12 7.91
C ALA A 62 3.80 -3.62 8.98
N GLU A 63 3.51 -3.36 10.26
CA GLU A 63 4.34 -3.78 11.38
C GLU A 63 4.33 -5.30 11.57
N VAL A 64 3.17 -5.96 11.51
CA VAL A 64 3.08 -7.42 11.62
C VAL A 64 3.80 -8.11 10.46
N ALA A 65 3.63 -7.63 9.23
CA ALA A 65 4.30 -8.21 8.06
C ALA A 65 5.83 -8.13 8.21
N ARG A 66 6.38 -6.93 8.47
CA ARG A 66 7.84 -6.73 8.58
C ARG A 66 8.44 -7.38 9.83
N ARG A 67 7.76 -7.32 10.98
CA ARG A 67 8.31 -7.79 12.26
C ARG A 67 8.07 -9.25 12.53
N THR A 68 7.10 -9.91 11.91
CA THR A 68 6.78 -11.32 12.21
C THR A 68 7.16 -12.24 11.04
N PHE A 69 6.81 -11.87 9.81
CA PHE A 69 6.89 -12.78 8.66
C PHE A 69 8.06 -12.50 7.71
N LEU A 70 8.59 -11.26 7.73
CA LEU A 70 9.67 -10.78 6.86
C LEU A 70 10.92 -10.36 7.66
N LYS A 71 11.11 -10.91 8.87
CA LYS A 71 12.24 -10.59 9.76
C LYS A 71 13.59 -10.73 9.06
N GLU A 72 13.77 -11.82 8.34
CA GLU A 72 15.03 -12.16 7.65
C GLU A 72 15.22 -11.39 6.33
N GLU A 73 14.19 -10.70 5.85
CA GLU A 73 14.21 -9.96 4.59
C GLU A 73 14.64 -8.50 4.77
N ASN A 74 15.00 -8.08 5.98
CA ASN A 74 15.44 -6.72 6.32
C ASN A 74 14.49 -5.60 5.84
N ILE A 75 13.16 -5.82 5.93
CA ILE A 75 12.17 -4.86 5.46
C ILE A 75 12.13 -3.62 6.37
N LYS A 76 12.34 -2.43 5.77
CA LYS A 76 12.25 -1.12 6.44
C LYS A 76 11.03 -0.33 5.97
N VAL A 77 10.59 0.58 6.82
CA VAL A 77 9.68 1.66 6.43
C VAL A 77 10.55 2.77 5.87
N ARG A 78 10.42 3.04 4.56
CA ARG A 78 11.13 4.14 3.89
C ARG A 78 10.45 5.48 4.14
N ASP A 79 9.13 5.50 3.97
CA ASP A 79 8.34 6.74 4.02
C ASP A 79 6.90 6.44 4.46
N ILE A 80 6.25 7.44 5.04
CA ILE A 80 4.83 7.42 5.40
C ILE A 80 4.21 8.72 4.90
N LYS A 81 3.28 8.60 3.95
CA LYS A 81 2.54 9.74 3.42
C LYS A 81 1.14 9.76 3.99
N ILE A 82 0.68 10.95 4.37
CA ILE A 82 -0.71 11.20 4.77
C ILE A 82 -1.32 12.23 3.83
N SER A 83 -2.59 12.05 3.51
CA SER A 83 -3.33 12.96 2.65
C SER A 83 -4.81 12.99 3.03
N SER A 84 -5.59 13.78 2.29
CA SER A 84 -7.03 13.82 2.43
C SER A 84 -7.69 13.75 1.05
N GLU A 85 -8.55 12.77 0.86
CA GLU A 85 -9.33 12.59 -0.36
C GLU A 85 -10.73 13.18 -0.16
N GLN A 86 -11.20 13.94 -1.15
CA GLN A 86 -12.54 14.51 -1.15
C GLN A 86 -13.54 13.52 -1.77
N PHE A 87 -14.64 13.26 -1.07
CA PHE A 87 -15.76 12.45 -1.54
C PHE A 87 -17.06 13.23 -1.46
N GLU A 88 -18.03 12.78 -2.24
CA GLU A 88 -19.41 13.20 -2.10
C GLU A 88 -20.17 12.11 -1.34
N ASN A 89 -20.85 12.48 -0.25
CA ASN A 89 -21.71 11.55 0.47
C ASN A 89 -23.06 11.37 -0.25
N LYS A 90 -23.91 10.47 0.25
CA LYS A 90 -25.23 10.20 -0.35
C LYS A 90 -26.19 11.40 -0.36
N GLU A 91 -25.87 12.47 0.36
CA GLU A 91 -26.66 13.70 0.49
C GLU A 91 -26.09 14.84 -0.37
N GLY A 92 -25.09 14.57 -1.22
CA GLY A 92 -24.44 15.58 -2.06
C GLY A 92 -23.44 16.46 -1.32
N LYS A 93 -23.15 16.17 -0.04
CA LYS A 93 -22.20 16.95 0.76
C LYS A 93 -20.77 16.46 0.52
N ARG A 94 -19.88 17.42 0.32
CA ARG A 94 -18.43 17.18 0.27
C ARG A 94 -17.93 16.77 1.66
N ILE A 95 -17.27 15.61 1.72
CA ILE A 95 -16.60 15.09 2.90
C ILE A 95 -15.13 14.85 2.58
N PHE A 96 -14.29 15.00 3.59
CA PHE A 96 -12.86 14.73 3.51
C PHE A 96 -12.56 13.45 4.27
N VAL A 97 -11.81 12.55 3.65
CA VAL A 97 -11.41 11.27 4.24
C VAL A 97 -9.89 11.22 4.27
N SER A 98 -9.32 11.06 5.45
CA SER A 98 -7.87 10.92 5.62
C SER A 98 -7.38 9.63 4.98
N SER A 99 -6.23 9.68 4.33
CA SER A 99 -5.55 8.54 3.71
C SER A 99 -4.12 8.42 4.24
N ILE A 100 -3.60 7.20 4.25
CA ILE A 100 -2.22 6.86 4.63
C ILE A 100 -1.62 5.90 3.59
N GLU A 101 -0.36 6.13 3.26
CA GLU A 101 0.48 5.22 2.48
C GLU A 101 1.76 4.94 3.26
N ILE A 102 2.07 3.67 3.45
CA ILE A 102 3.28 3.21 4.14
C ILE A 102 4.15 2.50 3.13
N TYR A 103 5.31 3.06 2.85
CA TYR A 103 6.25 2.52 1.87
C TYR A 103 7.23 1.58 2.57
N LEU A 104 7.09 0.28 2.29
CA LEU A 104 7.98 -0.76 2.77
C LEU A 104 9.01 -1.09 1.71
N VAL A 105 10.28 -1.17 2.07
CA VAL A 105 11.37 -1.50 1.14
C VAL A 105 12.24 -2.61 1.70
N LYS A 106 12.76 -3.45 0.80
CA LYS A 106 13.80 -4.43 1.10
C LYS A 106 15.16 -3.79 0.90
N GLU A 107 15.95 -3.69 1.98
CA GLU A 107 17.34 -3.18 1.99
C GLU A 107 18.35 -4.33 1.94
#